data_AF-A0AAW0K5C0-F1
#
_entry.id   AF-A0AAW0K5C0-F1
#
_cell.length_a   1.000
_cell.length_b   1.000
_cell.length_c   1.000
_cell.angle_alpha   90.00
_cell.angle_beta   90.00
_cell.angle_gamma   90.00
#
_symmetry.space_group_name_H-M   'P 1'
#
loop_
_entity.id
_entity.type
_entity.pdbx_description
1 polymer ?
#
loop_
_entity_poly.entity_id
_entity_poly.type
_entity_poly.pdbx_seq_one_letter_code
_entity_poly.pdbx_strand_id
1 'polypeptide(L)'
;MDYVYDYMFHLLNEYAKLLKFKISIPRRVVELCSEMMACPAKGRWEKFMVESMVKSPSDLTPCTLPPPYDPSSLQGFLERKDKSIKQVEMWENKYWKNLNKKQ
;
A
#
# COMPACT_ATOMS: atom_id res chain seq x y z
N MET A 1 0.18 0.39 9.37
CA MET A 1 1.56 0.47 8.81
C MET A 1 2.40 1.46 9.60
N ASP A 2 1.92 1.89 10.77
CA ASP A 2 2.18 3.25 11.25
C ASP A 2 3.54 3.35 11.94
N TYR A 3 4.09 2.22 12.35
CA TYR A 3 5.39 2.13 13.06
C TYR A 3 6.46 1.38 12.27
N VAL A 4 6.20 0.98 11.03
CA VAL A 4 7.16 0.17 10.25
C VAL A 4 8.43 0.97 9.99
N TYR A 5 8.30 2.24 9.57
CA TYR A 5 9.45 3.11 9.32
C TYR A 5 10.17 3.50 10.62
N ASP A 6 9.44 3.79 11.69
CA ASP A 6 10.02 4.09 12.99
C ASP A 6 10.82 2.90 13.53
N TYR A 7 10.27 1.69 13.39
CA TYR A 7 10.95 0.46 13.76
C TYR A 7 12.19 0.18 12.91
N MET A 8 12.10 0.35 11.58
CA MET A 8 13.26 0.19 10.69
C MET A 8 14.37 1.19 11.03
N PHE A 9 14.00 2.46 11.27
CA PHE A 9 14.94 3.48 11.67
C PHE A 9 15.60 3.15 13.01
N HIS A 10 14.79 2.77 14.02
CA HIS A 10 15.30 2.35 15.32
C HIS A 10 16.29 1.19 15.20
N LEU A 11 15.94 0.14 14.45
CA LEU A 11 16.79 -1.04 14.25
C LEU A 11 18.14 -0.66 13.62
N LEU A 12 18.11 0.12 12.53
CA LEU A 12 19.34 0.55 11.85
C LEU A 12 20.21 1.41 12.76
N ASN A 13 19.61 2.28 13.56
CA ASN A 13 20.32 3.19 14.44
C ASN A 13 20.97 2.46 15.62
N GLU A 14 20.27 1.52 16.26
CA GLU A 14 20.84 0.69 17.33
C GLU A 14 21.93 -0.26 16.80
N TYR A 15 21.74 -0.83 15.60
CA TYR A 15 22.75 -1.69 14.99
C TYR A 15 24.01 -0.92 14.62
N ALA A 16 23.88 0.32 14.12
CA ALA A 16 25.02 1.17 13.78
C ALA A 16 25.95 1.43 14.98
N LYS A 17 25.41 1.49 16.21
CA LYS A 17 26.21 1.66 17.44
C LYS A 17 27.11 0.46 17.74
N LEU A 18 26.76 -0.73 17.24
CA LEU A 18 27.54 -1.95 17.44
C LEU A 18 28.74 -2.05 16.48
N LEU A 19 28.82 -1.19 15.47
CA LEU A 19 29.89 -1.21 14.47
C LEU A 19 31.23 -0.81 15.11
N LYS A 20 32.20 -1.73 15.09
CA LYS A 20 33.54 -1.54 15.67
C LYS A 20 34.59 -1.05 14.65
N PHE A 21 34.19 -0.80 13.41
CA PHE A 21 35.09 -0.38 12.33
C PHE A 21 34.70 0.99 11.80
N LYS A 22 35.68 1.69 11.20
CA LYS A 22 35.42 2.97 10.55
C LYS A 22 34.75 2.73 9.20
N ILE A 23 33.54 3.25 9.04
CA ILE A 23 32.83 3.21 7.78
C ILE A 23 33.65 3.99 6.74
N SER A 24 33.94 3.35 5.60
CA SER A 24 34.61 3.98 4.46
C SER A 24 33.78 3.72 3.21
N ILE A 25 33.71 4.72 2.33
CA ILE A 25 32.93 4.62 1.10
C ILE A 25 33.71 3.75 0.09
N PRO A 26 33.18 2.59 -0.32
CA PRO A 26 33.80 1.77 -1.35
C PRO A 26 33.81 2.48 -2.70
N ARG A 27 34.86 2.26 -3.51
CA ARG A 27 35.01 2.88 -4.85
C ARG A 27 33.87 2.59 -5.85
N ARG A 28 33.06 1.56 -5.61
CA ARG A 28 31.96 1.14 -6.49
C ARG A 28 30.58 1.47 -5.94
N VAL A 29 30.48 2.31 -4.91
CA VAL A 29 29.17 2.75 -4.40
C VAL A 29 28.60 3.83 -5.31
N VAL A 30 27.34 3.64 -5.69
CA VAL A 30 26.54 4.67 -6.34
C VAL A 30 25.85 5.45 -5.23
N GLU A 31 26.10 6.76 -5.18
CA GLU A 31 25.41 7.64 -4.25
C GLU A 31 23.92 7.68 -4.58
N LEU A 32 23.09 7.40 -3.58
CA LEU A 32 21.63 7.46 -3.70
C LEU A 32 21.14 8.76 -3.07
N CYS A 33 20.88 9.76 -3.92
CA CYS A 33 20.20 10.99 -3.52
C CYS A 33 18.69 10.87 -3.76
N SER A 34 17.88 11.65 -3.06
CA SER A 34 16.44 11.74 -3.32
C SER A 34 16.13 12.11 -4.78
N GLU A 35 16.97 12.95 -5.37
CA GLU A 35 16.93 13.46 -6.73
C GLU A 35 17.36 12.42 -7.75
N MET A 36 17.93 11.29 -7.33
CA MET A 36 18.39 10.24 -8.23
C MET A 36 17.26 9.67 -9.09
N MET A 37 16.01 9.73 -8.61
CA MET A 37 14.84 9.37 -9.43
C MET A 37 14.55 10.38 -10.54
N ALA A 38 14.91 11.66 -10.36
CA ALA A 38 14.76 12.70 -11.36
C ALA A 38 15.95 12.72 -12.36
N CYS A 39 17.14 12.27 -11.95
CA CYS A 39 18.35 12.24 -12.78
C CYS A 39 18.22 11.63 -14.19
N PRO A 40 17.49 10.51 -14.42
CA PRO A 40 17.37 9.96 -15.78
C PRO A 40 16.45 10.79 -16.68
N ALA A 41 15.65 11.69 -16.13
CA ALA A 41 14.68 12.48 -16.88
C ALA A 41 15.28 13.80 -17.39
N LYS A 42 14.68 14.38 -18.42
CA LYS A 42 15.17 15.61 -19.06
C LYS A 42 14.05 16.62 -19.28
N GLY A 43 14.40 17.90 -19.21
CA GLY A 43 13.51 19.01 -19.57
C GLY A 43 12.36 19.18 -18.56
N ARG A 44 11.13 19.33 -19.06
CA ARG A 44 9.97 19.56 -18.17
C ARG A 44 9.72 18.42 -17.17
N TRP A 45 10.02 17.19 -17.56
CA TRP A 45 9.83 16.01 -16.70
C TRP A 45 10.74 16.07 -15.47
N GLU A 46 12.01 16.41 -15.66
CA GLU A 46 12.96 16.61 -14.57
C GLU A 46 12.47 17.71 -13.62
N LYS A 47 12.06 18.85 -14.18
CA LYS A 47 11.53 19.98 -13.40
C LYS A 47 10.33 19.57 -12.55
N PHE A 48 9.34 18.90 -13.14
CA PHE A 48 8.15 18.45 -12.39
C PHE A 48 8.49 17.42 -11.32
N MET A 49 9.43 16.50 -11.58
CA MET A 49 9.83 15.50 -10.58
C MET A 49 10.51 16.15 -9.37
N VAL A 50 11.43 17.08 -9.60
CA VAL A 50 12.10 17.83 -8.52
C VAL A 50 11.09 18.69 -7.75
N GLU A 51 10.18 19.38 -8.44
CA GLU A 51 9.14 20.21 -7.79
C GLU A 51 8.15 19.40 -6.97
N SER A 52 7.83 18.17 -7.38
CA SER A 52 6.91 17.27 -6.67
C SER A 52 7.52 16.54 -5.48
N MET A 53 8.82 16.72 -5.23
CA MET A 53 9.52 16.00 -4.16
C MET A 53 9.01 16.41 -2.78
N VAL A 54 8.67 15.41 -1.97
CA VAL A 54 8.26 15.60 -0.57
C VAL A 54 9.47 16.04 0.24
N LYS A 55 9.48 17.30 0.70
CA LYS A 55 10.60 17.87 1.48
C LYS A 55 10.51 17.59 2.97
N SER A 56 9.30 17.38 3.47
CA SER A 56 9.04 17.06 4.87
C SER A 56 7.73 16.28 4.97
N PRO A 57 7.54 15.51 6.05
CA PRO A 57 6.22 15.02 6.40
C PRO A 57 5.21 16.17 6.49
N SER A 58 3.95 15.88 6.19
CA SER A 58 2.86 16.82 6.42
C SER A 58 2.52 16.83 7.91
N ASP A 59 2.44 18.02 8.51
CA ASP A 59 1.90 18.20 9.86
C ASP A 59 0.37 18.02 9.90
N LEU A 60 -0.27 18.08 8.72
CA LEU A 60 -1.70 17.82 8.56
C LEU A 60 -1.93 16.31 8.42
N THR A 61 -3.01 15.82 9.03
CA THR A 61 -3.48 14.46 8.83
C THR A 61 -3.81 14.21 7.36
N PRO A 62 -3.70 12.96 6.86
CA PRO A 62 -4.09 12.63 5.50
C PRO A 62 -5.51 13.13 5.21
N CYS A 63 -5.73 13.69 4.02
CA CYS A 63 -7.07 14.10 3.62
C CYS A 63 -8.00 12.87 3.61
N THR A 64 -9.22 13.04 4.12
CA THR A 64 -10.25 12.00 4.00
C THR A 64 -10.60 11.87 2.54
N LEU A 65 -10.21 10.75 1.91
CA LEU A 65 -10.63 10.44 0.56
C LEU A 65 -12.17 10.44 0.52
N PRO A 66 -12.79 11.09 -0.48
CA PRO A 66 -14.23 10.98 -0.64
C PRO A 66 -14.61 9.50 -0.81
N PRO A 67 -15.76 9.07 -0.28
CA PRO A 67 -16.19 7.68 -0.44
C PRO A 67 -16.21 7.33 -1.94
N PRO A 68 -15.67 6.15 -2.33
CA PRO A 68 -15.51 5.79 -3.74
C PRO A 68 -16.83 5.56 -4.46
N TYR A 69 -17.93 5.43 -3.71
CA TYR A 69 -19.27 5.22 -4.22
C TYR A 69 -20.24 6.23 -3.63
N ASP A 70 -21.15 6.72 -4.46
CA ASP A 70 -22.37 7.36 -3.98
C ASP A 70 -23.18 6.37 -3.12
N PRO A 71 -23.86 6.82 -2.04
CA PRO A 71 -24.62 5.95 -1.15
C PRO A 71 -25.62 5.02 -1.86
N SER A 72 -26.29 5.51 -2.91
CA SER A 72 -27.26 4.71 -3.68
C SER A 72 -26.58 3.60 -4.48
N SER A 73 -25.41 3.89 -5.05
CA SER A 73 -24.61 2.94 -5.82
C SER A 73 -24.03 1.86 -4.92
N LEU A 74 -23.56 2.24 -3.72
CA LEU A 74 -23.08 1.30 -2.71
C LEU A 74 -24.19 0.36 -2.23
N GLN A 75 -25.37 0.91 -1.93
CA GLN A 75 -26.51 0.10 -1.51
C GLN A 75 -26.92 -0.89 -2.60
N GLY A 76 -27.06 -0.43 -3.85
CA GLY A 76 -27.39 -1.31 -4.98
C GLY A 76 -26.33 -2.38 -5.26
N PHE A 77 -25.07 -2.14 -4.91
CA PHE A 77 -24.03 -3.16 -4.95
C PHE A 77 -24.19 -4.20 -3.83
N LEU A 78 -24.40 -3.75 -2.58
CA LEU A 78 -24.60 -4.62 -1.43
C LEU A 78 -25.82 -5.53 -1.59
N GLU A 79 -26.94 -5.00 -2.09
CA GLU A 79 -28.14 -5.79 -2.35
C GLU A 79 -27.94 -6.86 -3.43
N ARG A 80 -27.20 -6.54 -4.50
CA ARG A 80 -26.86 -7.53 -5.54
C ARG A 80 -25.93 -8.62 -5.00
N LYS A 81 -24.97 -8.25 -4.15
CA LYS A 81 -24.09 -9.19 -3.48
C LYS A 81 -24.90 -10.16 -2.61
N ASP A 82 -25.80 -9.64 -1.76
CA ASP A 82 -26.64 -10.47 -0.89
C ASP A 82 -27.57 -11.42 -1.67
N LYS A 83 -28.19 -10.93 -2.75
CA LYS A 83 -29.02 -11.77 -3.63
C LYS A 83 -28.21 -12.91 -4.23
N SER A 84 -26.99 -12.64 -4.67
CA SER A 84 -26.10 -13.64 -5.27
C SER A 84 -25.68 -14.70 -4.24
N ILE A 85 -25.35 -14.28 -3.02
CA ILE A 85 -24.99 -15.19 -1.92
C ILE A 85 -26.15 -16.13 -1.60
N LYS A 86 -27.36 -15.58 -1.38
CA LYS A 86 -28.55 -16.39 -1.09
C LYS A 86 -28.87 -17.40 -2.19
N GLN A 87 -28.68 -17.02 -3.46
CA GLN A 87 -28.91 -17.91 -4.59
C GLN A 87 -27.95 -19.10 -4.58
N VAL A 88 -26.67 -18.87 -4.29
CA VAL A 88 -25.66 -19.94 -4.18
C VAL A 88 -25.98 -20.85 -3.00
N GLU A 89 -26.29 -20.29 -1.82
CA GLU A 89 -26.68 -21.06 -0.64
C GLU A 89 -27.91 -21.96 -0.90
N MET A 90 -28.90 -21.46 -1.66
CA MET A 90 -30.06 -22.27 -2.05
C MET A 90 -29.67 -23.45 -2.94
N TRP A 91 -28.76 -23.24 -3.89
CA TRP A 91 -28.26 -24.31 -4.75
C TRP A 91 -27.46 -25.36 -3.99
N GLU A 92 -26.56 -24.93 -3.09
CA GLU A 92 -25.79 -25.82 -2.24
C GLU A 92 -26.70 -26.65 -1.34
N ASN A 93 -27.67 -26.01 -0.66
CA ASN A 93 -28.63 -26.71 0.18
C ASN A 93 -29.47 -27.73 -0.59
N LYS A 94 -29.87 -27.40 -1.83
CA LYS A 94 -30.59 -28.33 -2.71
C LYS A 94 -29.72 -29.51 -3.11
N TYR A 95 -28.45 -29.25 -3.44
CA TYR A 95 -27.48 -30.29 -3.79
C TYR A 95 -27.27 -31.28 -2.64
N TRP A 96 -26.96 -30.79 -1.44
CA TRP A 96 -26.74 -31.62 -0.25
C TRP A 96 -27.98 -32.44 0.15
N LYS A 97 -29.18 -31.84 0.09
CA LYS A 97 -30.44 -32.56 0.34
C LYS A 97 -30.68 -33.71 -0.64
N ASN A 98 -30.30 -33.54 -1.91
CA ASN A 98 -30.46 -34.60 -2.91
C ASN A 98 -29.45 -35.74 -2.74
N LEU A 99 -28.25 -35.44 -2.23
CA LEU A 99 -27.22 -36.43 -1.92
C LEU A 99 -27.67 -37.32 -0.75
N ASN A 100 -28.15 -36.72 0.34
CA ASN A 100 -28.62 -37.45 1.52
C ASN A 100 -29.86 -38.33 1.27
N LYS A 101 -30.62 -38.08 0.19
CA LYS A 101 -31.78 -38.90 -0.20
C LYS A 101 -31.40 -40.11 -1.06
N LYS A 102 -30.17 -40.17 -1.59
CA LYS A 102 -29.68 -41.25 -2.44
C LYS A 102 -28.89 -42.32 -1.67
N GLN A 103 -28.71 -42.13 -0.37
CA GLN A 103 -28.00 -43.00 0.55
C GLN A 103 -29.00 -43.66 1.50
#